data_AF-A0A834GYS7-F1
#
_entry.id   AF-A0A834GYS7-F1
#
_cell.length_a   1.000
_cell.length_b   1.000
_cell.length_c   1.000
_cell.angle_alpha   90.00
_cell.angle_beta   90.00
_cell.angle_gamma   90.00
#
_symmetry.space_group_name_H-M   'P 1'
#
loop_
_entity.id
_entity.type
_entity.pdbx_description
1 polymer ?
#
loop_
_entity_poly.entity_id
_entity_poly.type
_entity_poly.pdbx_seq_one_letter_code
_entity_poly.pdbx_strand_id
1 'polypeptide(L)'
;MIPLRFLSKMGTYKIQLEGVTVDVRIVNRAEVVAIGLAELKPLIGLTTVVGLMVKFKASIINNPQMLQLCVRTCCLLIQLGSLDSISQCLKDFLRDPKICFVGDGMSRGLSGLKTYCRIECKSGIELCELVAMILKMPRYLSGGPGLGTLSDAAGLGAVNFPKTVKFDCRAKVFNDEELMCAIHSVYCSHNIGSKMLAMLL
;
A
#
# COMPACT_ATOMS: atom_id res chain seq x y z
N MET A 1 -12.25 8.30 -26.48
CA MET A 1 -12.14 7.23 -25.46
C MET A 1 -10.86 6.45 -25.73
N ILE A 2 -9.93 6.33 -24.76
CA ILE A 2 -8.71 5.55 -24.94
C ILE A 2 -9.07 4.06 -24.77
N PRO A 3 -8.75 3.17 -25.73
CA PRO A 3 -9.04 1.74 -25.58
C PRO A 3 -8.35 1.10 -24.37
N LEU A 4 -9.01 0.13 -23.72
CA LEU A 4 -8.56 -0.52 -22.49
C LEU A 4 -7.14 -1.11 -22.61
N ARG A 5 -6.80 -1.71 -23.76
CA ARG A 5 -5.46 -2.29 -24.04
C ARG A 5 -4.31 -1.29 -23.97
N PHE A 6 -4.59 0.01 -24.17
CA PHE A 6 -3.60 1.07 -24.04
C PHE A 6 -3.59 1.62 -22.62
N LEU A 7 -4.78 1.84 -22.03
CA LEU A 7 -4.90 2.25 -20.63
C LEU A 7 -4.20 1.30 -19.66
N SER A 8 -4.25 -0.02 -19.94
CA SER A 8 -3.59 -1.03 -19.11
C SER A 8 -2.06 -0.96 -19.15
N LYS A 9 -1.46 -0.21 -20.09
CA LYS A 9 -0.01 -0.03 -20.27
C LYS A 9 0.48 1.39 -19.94
N MET A 10 -0.38 2.40 -19.98
CA MET A 10 0.02 3.81 -19.79
C MET A 10 0.33 4.17 -18.32
N GLY A 11 -0.12 3.36 -17.37
CA GLY A 11 0.09 3.58 -15.93
C GLY A 11 1.12 2.65 -15.30
N THR A 12 1.97 1.98 -16.08
CA THR A 12 2.93 0.99 -15.56
C THR A 12 4.35 1.54 -15.58
N TYR A 13 5.07 1.39 -14.48
CA TYR A 13 6.42 1.92 -14.25
C TYR A 13 7.30 0.83 -13.62
N LYS A 14 8.62 0.95 -13.82
CA LYS A 14 9.62 0.12 -13.16
C LYS A 14 10.55 1.01 -12.35
N ILE A 15 10.45 0.92 -11.04
CA ILE A 15 11.15 1.80 -10.11
C ILE A 15 12.26 1.00 -9.42
N GLN A 16 13.48 1.53 -9.37
CA GLN A 16 14.57 0.93 -8.60
C GLN A 16 14.52 1.41 -7.15
N LEU A 17 14.41 0.46 -6.21
CA LEU A 17 14.48 0.71 -4.77
C LEU A 17 15.52 -0.23 -4.19
N GLU A 18 16.63 0.34 -3.67
CA GLU A 18 17.68 -0.42 -2.97
C GLU A 18 18.22 -1.62 -3.80
N GLY A 19 18.33 -1.45 -5.11
CA GLY A 19 18.79 -2.50 -6.03
C GLY A 19 17.71 -3.52 -6.46
N VAL A 20 16.48 -3.36 -5.98
CA VAL A 20 15.31 -4.16 -6.38
C VAL A 20 14.45 -3.38 -7.34
N THR A 21 14.04 -4.03 -8.45
CA THR A 21 13.06 -3.45 -9.36
C THR A 21 11.65 -3.70 -8.86
N VAL A 22 10.91 -2.63 -8.61
CA VAL A 22 9.50 -2.67 -8.21
C VAL A 22 8.63 -2.25 -9.39
N ASP A 23 7.72 -3.14 -9.79
CA ASP A 23 6.69 -2.86 -10.78
C ASP A 23 5.57 -2.05 -10.12
N VAL A 24 5.31 -0.86 -10.65
CA VAL A 24 4.30 0.06 -10.12
C VAL A 24 3.20 0.26 -11.15
N ARG A 25 1.95 0.09 -10.75
CA ARG A 25 0.79 0.37 -11.58
C ARG A 25 -0.05 1.48 -10.95
N ILE A 26 -0.31 2.55 -11.69
CA ILE A 26 -1.19 3.65 -11.29
C ILE A 26 -2.48 3.56 -12.08
N VAL A 27 -3.62 3.61 -11.37
CA VAL A 27 -4.94 3.43 -11.97
C VAL A 27 -5.95 4.43 -11.44
N ASN A 28 -6.84 4.88 -12.32
CA ASN A 28 -7.96 5.77 -12.02
C ASN A 28 -9.26 5.33 -12.72
N ARG A 29 -9.31 4.08 -13.20
CA ARG A 29 -10.49 3.48 -13.83
C ARG A 29 -10.78 2.12 -13.23
N ALA A 30 -12.05 1.85 -12.95
CA ALA A 30 -12.53 0.60 -12.35
C ALA A 30 -12.06 -0.66 -13.10
N GLU A 31 -12.07 -0.63 -14.43
CA GLU A 31 -11.63 -1.76 -15.27
C GLU A 31 -10.13 -2.04 -15.11
N VAL A 32 -9.31 -1.00 -14.99
CA VAL A 32 -7.85 -1.14 -14.84
C VAL A 32 -7.48 -1.51 -13.40
N VAL A 33 -8.30 -1.12 -12.40
CA VAL A 33 -8.19 -1.61 -11.02
C VAL A 33 -8.34 -3.14 -11.00
N ALA A 34 -9.32 -3.70 -11.71
CA ALA A 34 -9.51 -5.15 -11.78
C ALA A 34 -8.29 -5.88 -12.35
N ILE A 35 -7.65 -5.32 -13.39
CA ILE A 35 -6.40 -5.84 -13.97
C ILE A 35 -5.28 -5.82 -12.92
N GLY A 36 -5.07 -4.69 -12.25
CA GLY A 36 -4.02 -4.58 -11.23
C GLY A 36 -4.22 -5.56 -10.06
N LEU A 37 -5.47 -5.74 -9.60
CA LEU A 37 -5.78 -6.72 -8.55
C LEU A 37 -5.55 -8.16 -9.01
N ALA A 38 -5.86 -8.48 -10.27
CA ALA A 38 -5.60 -9.79 -10.85
C ALA A 38 -4.09 -10.11 -10.92
N GLU A 39 -3.24 -9.10 -11.11
CA GLU A 39 -1.78 -9.24 -11.08
C GLU A 39 -1.25 -9.44 -9.66
N LEU A 40 -1.84 -8.78 -8.64
CA LEU A 40 -1.40 -8.94 -7.25
C LEU A 40 -1.82 -10.28 -6.63
N LYS A 41 -3.03 -10.77 -6.94
CA LYS A 41 -3.60 -11.99 -6.35
C LYS A 41 -2.67 -13.22 -6.35
N PRO A 42 -2.05 -13.63 -7.47
CA PRO A 42 -1.18 -14.81 -7.50
C PRO A 42 0.12 -14.63 -6.68
N LEU A 43 0.48 -13.40 -6.30
CA LEU A 43 1.68 -13.12 -5.51
C LEU A 43 1.48 -13.33 -4.01
N ILE A 44 0.21 -13.40 -3.57
CA ILE A 44 -0.18 -13.57 -2.16
C ILE A 44 -0.02 -15.04 -1.79
N GLY A 45 1.03 -15.35 -1.02
CA GLY A 45 1.27 -16.67 -0.43
C GLY A 45 0.94 -16.71 1.07
N LEU A 46 1.21 -17.86 1.69
CA LEU A 46 0.92 -18.12 3.11
C LEU A 46 1.61 -17.15 4.09
N THR A 47 2.85 -16.75 3.79
CA THR A 47 3.64 -15.82 4.61
C THR A 47 3.62 -14.39 4.09
N THR A 48 2.78 -14.10 3.11
CA THR A 48 2.79 -12.83 2.38
C THR A 48 1.64 -11.96 2.87
N VAL A 49 1.96 -10.77 3.38
CA VAL A 49 0.94 -9.74 3.64
C VAL A 49 0.75 -8.87 2.40
N VAL A 50 -0.36 -8.17 2.33
CA VAL A 50 -0.52 -7.04 1.40
C VAL A 50 -0.22 -5.76 2.18
N GLY A 51 0.83 -5.04 1.76
CA GLY A 51 1.05 -3.68 2.24
C GLY A 51 -0.14 -2.82 1.86
N LEU A 52 -0.71 -2.07 2.79
CA LEU A 52 -1.84 -1.16 2.55
C LEU A 52 -1.52 0.23 3.10
N MET A 53 -1.78 1.26 2.30
CA MET A 53 -1.63 2.65 2.73
C MET A 53 -2.71 3.52 2.09
N VAL A 54 -3.24 4.48 2.85
CA VAL A 54 -4.23 5.45 2.37
C VAL A 54 -3.64 6.86 2.48
N LYS A 55 -3.53 7.55 1.36
CA LYS A 55 -3.05 8.94 1.33
C LYS A 55 -4.24 9.90 1.28
N PHE A 56 -4.11 10.98 2.05
CA PHE A 56 -5.12 12.03 2.20
C PHE A 56 -4.60 13.36 1.64
N LYS A 57 -5.50 14.27 1.29
CA LYS A 57 -5.14 15.64 0.95
C LYS A 57 -4.92 16.46 2.23
N ALA A 58 -3.82 17.22 2.29
CA ALA A 58 -3.56 18.11 3.42
C ALA A 58 -4.69 19.13 3.67
N SER A 59 -5.37 19.61 2.62
CA SER A 59 -6.42 20.63 2.72
C SER A 59 -7.85 20.08 2.89
N ILE A 60 -8.06 18.77 2.77
CA ILE A 60 -9.38 18.14 2.96
C ILE A 60 -9.15 16.99 3.93
N ILE A 61 -9.29 17.33 5.21
CA ILE A 61 -9.07 16.40 6.30
C ILE A 61 -10.04 15.22 6.09
N ASN A 62 -9.49 14.00 6.03
CA ASN A 62 -10.17 12.70 5.99
C ASN A 62 -10.71 12.20 4.65
N ASN A 63 -10.67 12.95 3.54
CA ASN A 63 -11.07 12.39 2.23
C ASN A 63 -9.92 11.60 1.59
N PRO A 64 -10.02 10.27 1.42
CA PRO A 64 -8.99 9.45 0.77
C PRO A 64 -8.76 9.92 -0.67
N GLN A 65 -7.50 10.10 -1.06
CA GLN A 65 -7.14 10.49 -2.42
C GLN A 65 -6.47 9.35 -3.19
N MET A 66 -5.73 8.50 -2.49
CA MET A 66 -5.06 7.35 -3.08
C MET A 66 -5.07 6.18 -2.10
N LEU A 67 -5.41 5.00 -2.61
CA LEU A 67 -5.20 3.72 -1.94
C LEU A 67 -4.00 3.04 -2.59
N GLN A 68 -3.06 2.58 -1.78
CA GLN A 68 -1.84 1.92 -2.22
C GLN A 68 -1.88 0.49 -1.69
N LEU A 69 -1.63 -0.48 -2.57
CA LEU A 69 -1.50 -1.89 -2.24
C LEU A 69 -0.14 -2.36 -2.73
N CYS A 70 0.58 -3.15 -1.95
CA CYS A 70 1.84 -3.72 -2.43
C CYS A 70 2.03 -5.17 -1.97
N VAL A 71 2.49 -6.01 -2.89
CA VAL A 71 2.77 -7.43 -2.65
C VAL A 71 4.05 -7.77 -3.39
N ARG A 72 5.05 -8.26 -2.66
CA ARG A 72 6.41 -8.48 -3.16
C ARG A 72 6.93 -7.20 -3.83
N THR A 73 7.37 -7.30 -5.07
CA THR A 73 7.87 -6.19 -5.88
C THR A 73 6.80 -5.58 -6.78
N CYS A 74 5.51 -5.76 -6.48
CA CYS A 74 4.41 -5.22 -7.28
C CYS A 74 3.54 -4.31 -6.42
N CYS A 75 3.48 -3.01 -6.75
CA CYS A 75 2.63 -2.04 -6.08
C CYS A 75 1.53 -1.49 -7.01
N LEU A 76 0.30 -1.45 -6.52
CA LEU A 76 -0.87 -0.87 -7.18
C LEU A 76 -1.30 0.41 -6.46
N LEU A 77 -1.27 1.54 -7.18
CA LEU A 77 -1.67 2.86 -6.73
C LEU A 77 -3.01 3.25 -7.36
N ILE A 78 -4.08 3.23 -6.57
CA ILE A 78 -5.44 3.54 -7.00
C ILE A 78 -5.77 4.99 -6.62
N GLN A 79 -5.92 5.85 -7.62
CA GLN A 79 -6.25 7.27 -7.43
C GLN A 79 -7.75 7.46 -7.12
N LEU A 80 -8.15 7.22 -5.88
CA LEU A 80 -9.53 7.33 -5.42
C LEU A 80 -10.18 8.69 -5.74
N GLY A 81 -9.41 9.78 -5.67
CA GLY A 81 -9.93 11.14 -5.94
C GLY A 81 -10.26 11.42 -7.42
N SER A 82 -9.79 10.57 -8.34
CA SER A 82 -10.04 10.67 -9.79
C SER A 82 -10.63 9.39 -10.38
N LEU A 83 -11.02 8.43 -9.52
CA LEU A 83 -11.57 7.14 -9.92
C LEU A 83 -12.99 7.34 -10.47
N ASP A 84 -13.25 6.77 -11.65
CA ASP A 84 -14.57 6.84 -12.30
C ASP A 84 -15.68 6.15 -11.49
N SER A 85 -15.37 5.01 -10.86
CA SER A 85 -16.26 4.28 -9.98
C SER A 85 -15.49 3.30 -9.09
N ILE A 86 -16.02 3.02 -7.90
CA ILE A 86 -15.44 2.01 -7.01
C ILE A 86 -15.94 0.63 -7.44
N SER A 87 -15.04 -0.18 -7.99
CA SER A 87 -15.37 -1.51 -8.47
C SER A 87 -15.69 -2.49 -7.34
N GLN A 88 -16.59 -3.44 -7.62
CA GLN A 88 -16.93 -4.49 -6.65
C GLN A 88 -15.73 -5.40 -6.36
N CYS A 89 -14.89 -5.68 -7.36
CA CYS A 89 -13.68 -6.48 -7.17
C CYS A 89 -12.69 -5.87 -6.16
N LEU A 90 -12.61 -4.54 -6.06
CA LEU A 90 -11.78 -3.87 -5.04
C LEU A 90 -12.37 -4.06 -3.63
N LYS A 91 -13.70 -3.94 -3.50
CA LYS A 91 -14.39 -4.20 -2.23
C LYS A 91 -14.22 -5.66 -1.81
N ASP A 92 -14.38 -6.60 -2.73
CA ASP A 92 -14.25 -8.02 -2.43
C ASP A 92 -12.82 -8.37 -2.03
N PHE A 93 -11.82 -7.79 -2.72
CA PHE A 93 -10.41 -7.97 -2.39
C PHE A 93 -10.08 -7.51 -0.96
N LEU A 94 -10.53 -6.33 -0.56
CA LEU A 94 -10.28 -5.80 0.80
C LEU A 94 -11.10 -6.50 1.89
N ARG A 95 -12.22 -7.13 1.52
CA ARG A 95 -13.07 -7.90 2.45
C ARG A 95 -12.70 -9.38 2.54
N ASP A 96 -11.73 -9.85 1.75
CA ASP A 96 -11.31 -11.25 1.79
C ASP A 96 -10.56 -11.52 3.11
N PRO A 97 -11.12 -12.33 4.03
CA PRO A 97 -10.51 -12.60 5.32
C PRO A 97 -9.23 -13.45 5.20
N LYS A 98 -8.95 -14.03 4.03
CA LYS A 98 -7.72 -14.79 3.78
C LYS A 98 -6.52 -13.91 3.48
N ILE A 99 -6.74 -12.62 3.21
CA ILE A 99 -5.67 -11.67 2.89
C ILE A 99 -5.37 -10.86 4.15
N CYS A 100 -4.13 -10.89 4.61
CA CYS A 100 -3.67 -10.02 5.70
C CYS A 100 -3.19 -8.69 5.14
N PHE A 101 -3.81 -7.57 5.54
CA PHE A 101 -3.41 -6.23 5.13
C PHE A 101 -2.63 -5.55 6.26
N VAL A 102 -1.47 -4.99 5.94
CA VAL A 102 -0.61 -4.36 6.95
C VAL A 102 -0.14 -2.99 6.47
N GLY A 103 -0.19 -2.00 7.34
CA GLY A 103 0.20 -0.63 7.01
C GLY A 103 0.50 0.19 8.26
N ASP A 104 1.02 1.39 8.05
CA ASP A 104 1.15 2.41 9.09
C ASP A 104 -0.01 3.41 9.01
N GLY A 105 -0.61 3.77 10.14
CA GLY A 105 -1.77 4.65 10.22
C GLY A 105 -3.07 4.00 9.74
N MET A 106 -3.21 2.69 9.93
CA MET A 106 -4.33 1.89 9.42
C MET A 106 -5.68 2.36 9.95
N SER A 107 -5.77 2.70 11.24
CA SER A 107 -7.03 3.16 11.85
C SER A 107 -7.66 4.33 11.08
N ARG A 108 -6.84 5.35 10.76
CA ARG A 108 -7.28 6.52 9.98
C ARG A 108 -7.58 6.13 8.54
N GLY A 109 -6.72 5.34 7.91
CA GLY A 109 -6.87 4.89 6.52
C GLY A 109 -8.17 4.15 6.29
N LEU A 110 -8.43 3.13 7.11
CA LEU A 110 -9.62 2.28 6.99
C LEU A 110 -10.91 3.02 7.34
N SER A 111 -10.89 3.90 8.35
CA SER A 111 -12.03 4.77 8.67
C SER A 111 -12.39 5.69 7.49
N GLY A 112 -11.38 6.26 6.82
CA GLY A 112 -11.56 7.06 5.62
C GLY A 112 -12.17 6.26 4.46
N LEU A 113 -11.64 5.07 4.18
CA LEU A 113 -12.18 4.19 3.13
C LEU A 113 -13.64 3.79 3.41
N LYS A 114 -13.98 3.48 4.65
CA LYS A 114 -15.34 3.09 5.04
C LYS A 114 -16.31 4.25 4.87
N THR A 115 -15.94 5.42 5.37
CA THR A 115 -16.81 6.60 5.41
C THR A 115 -17.02 7.22 4.03
N TYR A 116 -15.95 7.42 3.27
CA TYR A 116 -15.99 8.19 2.02
C TYR A 116 -16.06 7.32 0.77
N CYS A 117 -15.53 6.10 0.83
CA CYS A 117 -15.48 5.20 -0.31
C CYS A 117 -16.45 4.01 -0.19
N ARG A 118 -17.10 3.81 0.98
CA ARG A 118 -17.92 2.61 1.26
C ARG A 118 -17.15 1.31 1.02
N ILE A 119 -15.85 1.34 1.34
CA ILE A 119 -14.93 0.20 1.25
C ILE A 119 -14.59 -0.22 2.67
N GLU A 120 -14.78 -1.51 2.97
CA GLU A 120 -14.43 -2.08 4.27
C GLU A 120 -13.26 -3.05 4.09
N CYS A 121 -12.24 -2.93 4.95
CA CYS A 121 -11.14 -3.87 5.04
C CYS A 121 -11.37 -4.76 6.26
N LYS A 122 -11.48 -6.09 6.08
CA LYS A 122 -11.83 -7.00 7.19
C LYS A 122 -10.62 -7.45 8.02
N SER A 123 -9.43 -7.37 7.46
CA SER A 123 -8.21 -8.00 7.96
C SER A 123 -7.03 -7.03 7.92
N GLY A 124 -7.28 -5.76 8.26
CA GLY A 124 -6.25 -4.73 8.36
C GLY A 124 -5.62 -4.69 9.75
N ILE A 125 -4.29 -4.71 9.80
CA ILE A 125 -3.48 -4.72 11.03
C ILE A 125 -2.52 -3.54 11.02
N GLU A 126 -2.44 -2.82 12.12
CA GLU A 126 -1.44 -1.76 12.30
C GLU A 126 -0.04 -2.38 12.39
N LEU A 127 0.91 -1.87 11.61
CA LEU A 127 2.23 -2.49 11.47
C LEU A 127 2.98 -2.58 12.81
N CYS A 128 2.89 -1.54 13.63
CA CYS A 128 3.54 -1.52 14.94
C CYS A 128 2.94 -2.57 15.89
N GLU A 129 1.63 -2.84 15.81
CA GLU A 129 0.96 -3.89 16.58
C GLU A 129 1.45 -5.27 16.16
N LEU A 130 1.52 -5.52 14.84
CA LEU A 130 2.03 -6.79 14.32
C LEU A 130 3.46 -7.08 14.81
N VAL A 131 4.35 -6.08 14.70
CA VAL A 131 5.74 -6.19 15.16
C VAL A 131 5.80 -6.39 16.67
N ALA A 132 5.02 -5.62 17.45
CA ALA A 132 4.99 -5.75 18.92
C ALA A 132 4.55 -7.14 19.37
N MET A 133 3.51 -7.70 18.73
CA MET A 133 2.96 -9.01 19.07
C MET A 133 3.95 -10.14 18.75
N ILE A 134 4.56 -10.12 17.57
CA ILE A 134 5.46 -11.20 17.11
C ILE A 134 6.79 -11.15 17.86
N LEU A 135 7.36 -9.97 18.06
CA LEU A 135 8.62 -9.81 18.81
C LEU A 135 8.43 -9.80 20.33
N LYS A 136 7.19 -9.80 20.82
CA LYS A 136 6.84 -9.68 22.26
C LYS A 136 7.45 -8.44 22.90
N MET A 137 7.36 -7.30 22.22
CA MET A 137 7.97 -6.02 22.61
C MET A 137 6.93 -4.90 22.68
N PRO A 138 6.26 -4.71 23.84
CA PRO A 138 5.19 -3.72 24.02
C PRO A 138 5.60 -2.27 23.74
N ARG A 139 6.90 -1.95 23.84
CA ARG A 139 7.45 -0.61 23.59
C ARG A 139 7.10 -0.07 22.19
N TYR A 140 6.83 -0.93 21.20
CA TYR A 140 6.44 -0.51 19.86
C TYR A 140 4.99 -0.03 19.76
N LEU A 141 4.16 -0.24 20.80
CA LEU A 141 2.80 0.29 20.87
C LEU A 141 2.78 1.75 21.34
N SER A 142 3.84 2.21 22.02
CA SER A 142 3.92 3.56 22.56
C SER A 142 4.47 4.53 21.52
N GLY A 143 3.71 5.58 21.23
CA GLY A 143 4.19 6.73 20.43
C GLY A 143 4.30 6.51 18.92
N GLY A 144 3.95 5.33 18.39
CA GLY A 144 3.97 5.06 16.96
C GLY A 144 5.38 5.12 16.38
N PRO A 145 6.23 4.09 16.59
CA PRO A 145 7.58 4.07 16.04
C PRO A 145 7.54 4.22 14.51
N GLY A 146 8.44 5.05 13.98
CA GLY A 146 8.53 5.23 12.53
C GLY A 146 8.94 3.94 11.81
N LEU A 147 8.65 3.89 10.50
CA LEU A 147 8.97 2.73 9.65
C LEU A 147 10.42 2.27 9.73
N GLY A 148 11.39 3.20 9.91
CA GLY A 148 12.80 2.86 10.09
C GLY A 148 13.04 2.01 11.33
N THR A 149 12.51 2.43 12.48
CA THR A 149 12.61 1.67 13.75
C THR A 149 11.95 0.30 13.65
N LEU A 150 10.81 0.21 12.95
CA LEU A 150 10.13 -1.08 12.73
C LEU A 150 10.90 -1.99 11.77
N SER A 151 11.56 -1.42 10.75
CA SER A 151 12.44 -2.14 9.82
C SER A 151 13.67 -2.71 10.51
N ASP A 152 14.32 -1.91 11.36
CA ASP A 152 15.45 -2.35 12.17
C ASP A 152 15.05 -3.48 13.12
N ALA A 153 13.89 -3.34 13.79
CA ALA A 153 13.34 -4.37 14.66
C ALA A 153 13.06 -5.69 13.91
N ALA A 154 12.65 -5.60 12.64
CA ALA A 154 12.43 -6.75 11.77
C ALA A 154 13.71 -7.38 11.20
N GLY A 155 14.88 -6.78 11.46
CA GLY A 155 16.16 -7.22 10.92
C GLY A 155 16.30 -6.98 9.41
N LEU A 156 15.56 -6.02 8.85
CA LEU A 156 15.68 -5.59 7.46
C LEU A 156 16.68 -4.44 7.28
N GLY A 157 17.09 -3.81 8.40
CA GLY A 157 18.03 -2.70 8.41
C GLY A 157 17.38 -1.34 8.15
N ALA A 158 18.20 -0.30 8.18
CA ALA A 158 17.77 1.07 8.00
C ALA A 158 17.31 1.28 6.55
N VAL A 159 16.04 1.63 6.38
CA VAL A 159 15.50 1.98 5.06
C VAL A 159 16.01 3.38 4.70
N ASN A 160 16.65 3.51 3.54
CA ASN A 160 17.14 4.81 3.08
C ASN A 160 15.97 5.65 2.54
N PHE A 161 15.58 6.66 3.32
CA PHE A 161 14.54 7.60 2.90
C PHE A 161 15.04 8.50 1.77
N PRO A 162 14.34 8.59 0.63
CA PRO A 162 14.56 9.68 -0.30
C PRO A 162 14.32 11.00 0.43
N LYS A 163 15.25 11.96 0.31
CA LYS A 163 15.06 13.30 0.87
C LYS A 163 13.81 13.92 0.24
N THR A 164 12.78 14.06 1.06
CA THR A 164 11.50 14.75 0.92
C THR A 164 11.17 15.35 -0.46
N VAL A 165 10.96 14.51 -1.47
CA VAL A 165 10.20 14.94 -2.65
C VAL A 165 8.75 15.07 -2.21
N LYS A 166 8.16 16.23 -2.46
CA LYS A 166 6.76 16.49 -2.13
C LYS A 166 5.87 15.69 -3.07
N PHE A 167 5.38 14.54 -2.59
CA PHE A 167 4.45 13.71 -3.34
C PHE A 167 3.03 14.32 -3.37
N ASP A 168 2.54 14.74 -4.55
CA ASP A 168 1.13 15.08 -4.76
C ASP A 168 0.34 13.85 -5.22
N CYS A 169 -0.39 13.21 -4.29
CA CYS A 169 -1.24 12.05 -4.58
C CYS A 169 -2.35 12.28 -5.62
N ARG A 170 -2.58 13.52 -6.08
CA ARG A 170 -3.56 13.85 -7.13
C ARG A 170 -2.92 14.12 -8.50
N ALA A 171 -1.60 14.11 -8.60
CA ALA A 171 -0.94 14.32 -9.88
C ALA A 171 -1.44 13.29 -10.90
N LYS A 172 -1.60 13.71 -12.16
CA LYS A 172 -2.03 12.81 -13.24
C LYS A 172 -0.88 12.03 -13.85
N VAL A 173 0.32 12.56 -13.72
CA VAL A 173 1.58 12.03 -14.23
C VAL A 173 2.58 12.14 -13.10
N PHE A 174 3.36 11.10 -12.91
CA PHE A 174 4.38 11.03 -11.87
C PHE A 174 5.72 10.75 -12.52
N ASN A 175 6.78 11.37 -12.01
CA ASN A 175 8.14 10.97 -12.34
C ASN A 175 8.64 9.85 -11.40
N ASP A 176 9.81 9.29 -11.69
CA ASP A 176 10.37 8.17 -10.93
C ASP A 176 10.65 8.53 -9.46
N GLU A 177 11.07 9.77 -9.15
CA GLU A 177 11.33 10.23 -7.79
C GLU A 177 10.04 10.34 -6.96
N GLU A 178 8.98 10.91 -7.55
CA GLU A 178 7.67 10.97 -6.94
C GLU A 178 7.11 9.57 -6.69
N LEU A 179 7.33 8.65 -7.64
CA LEU A 179 6.90 7.27 -7.49
C LEU A 179 7.67 6.53 -6.40
N MET A 180 8.99 6.70 -6.33
CA MET A 180 9.81 6.16 -5.24
C MET A 180 9.23 6.60 -3.89
N CYS A 181 8.98 7.91 -3.72
CA CYS A 181 8.34 8.42 -2.50
C CYS A 181 6.93 7.86 -2.28
N ALA A 182 6.14 7.69 -3.34
CA ALA A 182 4.78 7.16 -3.26
C ALA A 182 4.75 5.73 -2.72
N ILE A 183 5.57 4.84 -3.26
CA ILE A 183 5.51 3.41 -2.97
C ILE A 183 6.31 3.03 -1.72
N HIS A 184 7.27 3.86 -1.30
CA HIS A 184 8.20 3.54 -0.21
C HIS A 184 7.49 3.00 1.04
N SER A 185 6.54 3.76 1.60
CA SER A 185 5.86 3.35 2.84
C SER A 185 5.11 2.02 2.69
N VAL A 186 4.35 1.84 1.60
CA VAL A 186 3.54 0.63 1.41
C VAL A 186 4.41 -0.59 1.10
N TYR A 187 5.52 -0.40 0.37
CA TYR A 187 6.51 -1.44 0.11
C TYR A 187 7.24 -1.87 1.38
N CYS A 188 7.65 -0.91 2.22
CA CYS A 188 8.26 -1.20 3.53
C CYS A 188 7.29 -1.95 4.44
N SER A 189 6.03 -1.51 4.54
CA SER A 189 5.01 -2.21 5.33
C SER A 189 4.81 -3.65 4.86
N HIS A 190 4.81 -3.89 3.54
CA HIS A 190 4.75 -5.23 2.97
C HIS A 190 5.96 -6.09 3.39
N ASN A 191 7.18 -5.56 3.25
CA ASN A 191 8.40 -6.29 3.57
C ASN A 191 8.50 -6.62 5.06
N ILE A 192 8.26 -5.62 5.94
CA ILE A 192 8.27 -5.80 7.39
C ILE A 192 7.18 -6.81 7.78
N GLY A 193 5.94 -6.62 7.33
CA GLY A 193 4.84 -7.51 7.69
C GLY A 193 5.04 -8.95 7.21
N SER A 194 5.57 -9.15 6.00
CA SER A 194 5.87 -10.49 5.49
C SER A 194 7.02 -11.14 6.25
N LYS A 195 8.06 -10.37 6.62
CA LYS A 195 9.14 -10.84 7.48
C LYS A 195 8.63 -11.29 8.84
N MET A 196 7.72 -10.52 9.44
CA MET A 196 7.08 -10.86 10.71
C MET A 196 6.23 -12.14 10.59
N LEU A 197 5.34 -12.24 9.60
CA LEU A 197 4.53 -13.46 9.41
C LEU A 197 5.39 -14.70 9.14
N ALA A 198 6.51 -14.56 8.44
CA ALA A 198 7.43 -15.67 8.20
C ALA A 198 8.09 -16.20 9.48
N MET A 199 8.10 -15.45 10.58
CA MET A 199 8.60 -15.92 11.88
C MET A 199 7.59 -16.79 12.66
N LEU A 200 6.34 -16.88 12.17
CA LEU A 200 5.30 -17.70 12.78
C LEU A 200 5.23 -19.13 12.21
N LEU A 201 5.97 -19.41 11.13
CA LEU A 201 6.06 -20.73 10.49
C LEU A 201 7.44 -21.33 10.73
#